data_AF-A0A832CEP0-F1
#
_entry.id   AF-A0A832CEP0-F1
#
_cell.length_a   1.000
_cell.length_b   1.000
_cell.length_c   1.000
_cell.angle_alpha   90.00
_cell.angle_beta   90.00
_cell.angle_gamma   90.00
#
_symmetry.space_group_name_H-M   'P 1'
#
loop_
_entity.id
_entity.type
_entity.pdbx_description
1 polymer ?
#
loop_
_entity_poly.entity_id
_entity_poly.type
_entity_poly.pdbx_seq_one_letter_code
_entity_poly.pdbx_strand_id
1 'polypeptide(L)'
;MNSQNLAEEHYSKADVQKEIADFCAGRWVAAHCINEKGELIFRRYFKGKPLAIRGENDVPKILKTLGFQVRTLYATANKYCSINQAEDVSTFSNIVRCTPTWDIDGTLSNWRETITAAKEIVKFLESEG
;
A
#
# COMPACT_ATOMS: atom_id res chain seq x y z
N MET A 1 -13.98 20.65 8.44
CA MET A 1 -12.89 19.78 8.96
C MET A 1 -11.80 19.73 7.92
N ASN A 2 -10.55 19.98 8.31
CA ASN A 2 -9.42 19.98 7.37
C ASN A 2 -9.06 18.52 7.06
N SER A 3 -9.06 18.10 5.78
CA SER A 3 -8.84 16.69 5.38
C SER A 3 -7.53 16.09 5.90
N GLN A 4 -6.55 16.95 6.23
CA GLN A 4 -5.31 16.59 6.94
C GLN A 4 -5.55 15.83 8.24
N ASN A 5 -6.48 16.31 9.07
CA ASN A 5 -6.71 15.76 10.39
C ASN A 5 -7.30 14.34 10.30
N LEU A 6 -8.16 14.09 9.31
CA LEU A 6 -8.81 12.78 9.14
C LEU A 6 -7.84 11.67 8.68
N ALA A 7 -6.92 11.98 7.77
CA ALA A 7 -5.94 10.99 7.30
C ALA A 7 -4.95 10.64 8.42
N GLU A 8 -4.44 11.65 9.13
CA GLU A 8 -3.54 11.45 10.27
C GLU A 8 -4.22 10.66 11.39
N GLU A 9 -5.47 10.99 11.72
CA GLU A 9 -6.28 10.24 12.68
C GLU A 9 -6.46 8.78 12.23
N HIS A 10 -6.79 8.54 10.96
CA HIS A 10 -6.94 7.18 10.43
C HIS A 10 -5.65 6.36 10.56
N TYR A 11 -4.52 6.89 10.11
CA TYR A 11 -3.23 6.20 10.21
C TYR A 11 -2.70 6.09 11.65
N SER A 12 -3.25 6.84 12.60
CA SER A 12 -2.87 6.73 14.02
C SER A 12 -3.47 5.49 14.70
N LYS A 13 -4.49 4.87 14.13
CA LYS A 13 -5.18 3.71 14.73
C LYS A 13 -4.32 2.45 14.66
N ALA A 14 -4.27 1.70 15.75
CA ALA A 14 -3.40 0.52 15.87
C ALA A 14 -3.77 -0.59 14.89
N ASP A 15 -5.07 -0.84 14.68
CA ASP A 15 -5.59 -1.79 13.69
C ASP A 15 -5.17 -1.41 12.26
N VAL A 16 -5.27 -0.12 11.92
CA VAL A 16 -4.82 0.40 10.62
C VAL A 16 -3.32 0.21 10.42
N GLN A 17 -2.50 0.54 11.42
CA GLN A 17 -1.05 0.34 11.34
C GLN A 17 -0.68 -1.13 11.17
N LYS A 18 -1.36 -2.01 11.89
CA LYS A 18 -1.18 -3.46 11.78
C LYS A 18 -1.52 -3.97 10.39
N GLU A 19 -2.69 -3.64 9.85
CA GLU A 19 -3.09 -4.09 8.51
C GLU A 19 -2.13 -3.56 7.42
N ILE A 20 -1.69 -2.31 7.52
CA ILE A 20 -0.69 -1.74 6.61
C ILE A 20 0.63 -2.51 6.73
N ALA A 21 1.11 -2.77 7.93
CA ALA A 21 2.38 -3.46 8.15
C ALA A 21 2.34 -4.90 7.64
N ASP A 22 1.27 -5.64 7.96
CA ASP A 22 1.08 -7.02 7.53
C ASP A 22 1.00 -7.13 6.00
N PHE A 23 0.25 -6.22 5.36
CA PHE A 23 0.21 -6.17 3.91
C PHE A 23 1.55 -5.73 3.33
N CYS A 24 2.24 -4.72 3.87
CA CYS A 24 3.49 -4.24 3.27
C CYS A 24 4.71 -5.15 3.52
N ALA A 25 4.64 -6.09 4.46
CA ALA A 25 5.75 -6.95 4.82
C ALA A 25 6.35 -7.70 3.62
N GLY A 26 7.61 -7.39 3.33
CA GLY A 26 8.37 -7.98 2.22
C GLY A 26 8.00 -7.44 0.83
N ARG A 27 7.21 -6.36 0.74
CA ARG A 27 6.79 -5.73 -0.51
C ARG A 27 7.43 -4.35 -0.67
N TRP A 28 7.71 -3.95 -1.90
CA TRP A 28 8.16 -2.59 -2.19
C TRP A 28 6.99 -1.63 -2.03
N VAL A 29 7.16 -0.61 -1.17
CA VAL A 29 6.12 0.35 -0.79
C VAL A 29 6.21 1.61 -1.65
N ALA A 30 5.05 2.20 -1.92
CA ALA A 30 4.92 3.53 -2.46
C ALA A 30 3.98 4.37 -1.59
N ALA A 31 4.20 5.67 -1.57
CA ALA A 31 3.32 6.63 -0.92
C ALA A 31 2.89 7.70 -1.93
N HIS A 32 1.60 7.98 -1.97
CA HIS A 32 1.06 9.10 -2.73
C HIS A 32 0.81 10.25 -1.76
N CYS A 33 1.60 11.30 -1.91
CA CYS A 33 1.70 12.42 -0.99
C CYS A 33 1.16 13.70 -1.65
N ILE A 34 0.68 14.65 -0.86
CA ILE A 34 0.42 16.02 -1.31
C ILE A 34 1.56 16.92 -0.84
N ASN A 35 2.23 17.61 -1.77
CA ASN A 35 3.32 18.53 -1.43
C ASN A 35 2.79 19.88 -0.90
N GLU A 36 3.68 20.77 -0.49
CA GLU A 36 3.34 22.10 0.03
C GLU A 36 2.59 22.98 -0.99
N LYS A 37 2.73 22.69 -2.30
CA LYS A 37 2.02 23.37 -3.39
C LYS A 37 0.65 22.75 -3.69
N GLY A 38 0.25 21.70 -2.98
CA GLY A 38 -1.00 20.97 -3.23
C GLY A 38 -0.89 19.93 -4.35
N GLU A 39 0.30 19.68 -4.89
CA GLU A 39 0.51 18.74 -5.99
C GLU A 39 0.66 17.31 -5.47
N LEU A 40 0.12 16.37 -6.23
CA LEU A 40 0.24 14.94 -5.97
C LEU A 40 1.60 14.40 -6.40
N ILE A 41 2.34 13.82 -5.46
CA ILE A 41 3.66 13.23 -5.68
C ILE A 41 3.64 11.75 -5.29
N PHE A 42 4.06 10.89 -6.21
CA PHE A 42 4.23 9.47 -5.97
C PHE A 42 5.68 9.14 -5.57
N ARG A 43 5.90 8.73 -4.32
CA ARG A 43 7.23 8.41 -3.78
C ARG A 43 7.40 6.92 -3.58
N ARG A 44 8.47 6.36 -4.16
CA ARG A 44 8.88 4.96 -3.99
C ARG A 44 10.25 4.79 -3.35
N TYR A 45 10.97 5.91 -3.21
CA TYR A 45 12.32 5.96 -2.68
C TYR A 45 12.46 7.14 -1.70
N PHE A 46 13.30 6.97 -0.70
CA PHE A 46 13.75 8.04 0.18
C PHE A 46 15.28 7.98 0.32
N LYS A 47 15.96 9.08 -0.01
CA LYS A 47 17.42 9.18 -0.04
C LYS A 47 18.07 8.01 -0.83
N GLY A 48 17.51 7.68 -2.00
CA GLY A 48 17.99 6.62 -2.89
C GLY A 48 17.61 5.19 -2.47
N LYS A 49 17.03 4.99 -1.27
CA LYS A 49 16.62 3.65 -0.80
C LYS A 49 15.14 3.40 -1.11
N PRO A 50 14.76 2.19 -1.54
CA PRO A 50 13.36 1.83 -1.72
C PRO A 50 12.61 1.92 -0.39
N LEU A 51 11.37 2.38 -0.43
CA LEU A 51 10.51 2.39 0.76
C LEU A 51 10.08 0.96 1.10
N ALA A 52 10.12 0.63 2.39
CA ALA A 52 9.68 -0.65 2.92
C ALA A 52 9.12 -0.46 4.34
N ILE A 53 8.05 -1.18 4.67
CA ILE A 53 7.47 -1.28 6.02
C ILE A 53 7.67 -2.72 6.46
N ARG A 54 8.44 -2.94 7.54
CA ARG A 54 8.75 -4.29 8.04
C ARG A 54 7.95 -4.67 9.28
N GLY A 55 7.29 -3.70 9.91
CA GLY A 55 6.40 -3.90 11.04
C GLY A 55 5.66 -2.61 11.38
N GLU A 56 4.75 -2.69 12.35
CA GLU A 56 3.86 -1.60 12.76
C GLU A 56 4.61 -0.31 13.09
N ASN A 57 5.74 -0.41 13.80
CA ASN A 57 6.58 0.72 14.17
C ASN A 57 7.16 1.49 12.97
N ASP A 58 7.20 0.91 11.78
CA ASP A 58 7.69 1.59 10.58
C ASP A 58 6.64 2.47 9.91
N VAL A 59 5.35 2.19 10.15
CA VAL A 59 4.23 2.99 9.62
C VAL A 59 4.34 4.46 10.08
N PRO A 60 4.34 4.78 11.39
CA PRO A 60 4.46 6.18 11.84
C PRO A 60 5.82 6.80 11.46
N LYS A 61 6.91 6.00 11.38
CA LYS A 61 8.22 6.49 10.94
C LYS A 61 8.18 6.96 9.48
N ILE A 62 7.56 6.19 8.59
CA ILE A 62 7.44 6.56 7.17
C ILE A 62 6.56 7.80 7.02
N LEU A 63 5.41 7.84 7.68
CA LEU A 63 4.51 8.99 7.64
C LEU A 63 5.25 10.28 8.08
N LYS A 64 5.99 10.21 9.19
CA LYS A 64 6.82 11.32 9.68
C LYS A 64 7.96 11.68 8.72
N THR A 65 8.65 10.68 8.17
CA THR A 65 9.81 10.87 7.28
C THR A 65 9.41 11.52 5.96
N LEU A 66 8.24 11.16 5.43
CA LEU A 66 7.75 11.73 4.19
C LEU A 66 7.33 13.19 4.40
N GLY A 67 6.95 13.62 5.60
CA GLY A 67 6.69 15.04 5.94
C GLY A 67 5.53 15.69 5.18
N PHE A 68 4.94 14.97 4.22
CA PHE A 68 3.83 15.37 3.38
C PHE A 68 2.53 14.71 3.87
N GLN A 69 1.39 15.27 3.48
CA GLN A 69 0.10 14.64 3.70
C GLN A 69 0.05 13.34 2.89
N VAL A 70 0.34 12.20 3.52
CA VAL A 70 0.24 10.89 2.88
C VAL A 70 -1.24 10.62 2.64
N ARG A 71 -1.64 10.64 1.39
CA ARG A 71 -3.02 10.35 0.98
C ARG A 71 -3.27 8.86 0.94
N THR A 72 -2.31 8.10 0.41
CA THR A 72 -2.44 6.65 0.21
C THR A 72 -1.08 5.97 0.27
N LEU A 73 -1.04 4.80 0.90
CA LEU A 73 0.08 3.87 0.81
C LEU A 73 -0.29 2.73 -0.16
N TYR A 74 0.69 2.32 -0.96
CA TYR A 74 0.59 1.19 -1.86
C TYR A 74 1.73 0.23 -1.58
N ALA A 75 1.52 -1.05 -1.87
CA ALA A 75 2.58 -2.04 -1.93
C ALA A 75 2.43 -2.86 -3.21
N THR A 76 3.56 -3.27 -3.76
CA THR A 76 3.62 -4.13 -4.96
C THR A 76 2.95 -5.49 -4.72
N ALA A 77 2.40 -6.12 -5.77
CA ALA A 77 1.91 -7.50 -5.66
C ALA A 77 3.05 -8.51 -5.37
N ASN A 78 4.27 -8.16 -5.75
CA ASN A 78 5.49 -8.96 -5.57
C ASN A 78 6.03 -8.85 -4.14
N LYS A 79 6.47 -9.99 -3.60
CA LYS A 79 7.33 -10.06 -2.43
C LYS A 79 8.78 -10.29 -2.85
N TYR A 80 9.68 -9.63 -2.15
CA TYR A 80 11.11 -9.63 -2.44
C TYR A 80 11.89 -10.30 -1.30
N CYS A 81 13.03 -10.92 -1.60
CA CYS A 81 13.94 -11.46 -0.58
C CYS A 81 14.61 -10.33 0.22
N SER A 82 15.07 -9.28 -0.48
CA SER A 82 15.64 -8.06 0.10
C SER A 82 15.00 -6.80 -0.48
N ILE A 83 14.94 -5.72 0.32
CA ILE A 83 14.50 -4.37 -0.10
C ILE A 83 15.38 -3.34 0.65
N ASN A 84 16.63 -3.22 0.23
CA ASN A 84 17.63 -2.36 0.88
C ASN A 84 18.19 -1.28 -0.07
N GLN A 85 18.26 -1.59 -1.36
CA GLN A 85 18.82 -0.74 -2.41
C GLN A 85 17.96 -0.80 -3.69
N ALA A 86 18.18 0.10 -4.64
CA ALA A 86 17.33 0.22 -5.82
C ALA A 86 17.37 -1.03 -6.70
N GLU A 87 18.53 -1.68 -6.78
CA GLU A 87 18.77 -2.88 -7.56
C GLU A 87 17.88 -4.03 -7.09
N ASP A 88 17.62 -4.13 -5.79
CA ASP A 88 16.80 -5.19 -5.18
C ASP A 88 15.38 -5.20 -5.78
N VAL A 89 14.77 -4.04 -5.99
CA VAL A 89 13.38 -3.96 -6.49
C VAL A 89 13.28 -4.01 -8.02
N SER A 90 14.42 -3.93 -8.71
CA SER A 90 14.52 -4.02 -10.18
C SER A 90 14.98 -5.39 -10.68
N THR A 91 15.52 -6.25 -9.79
CA THR A 91 16.08 -7.55 -10.14
C THR A 91 15.04 -8.66 -10.04
N PHE A 92 14.70 -9.31 -11.16
CA PHE A 92 13.68 -10.36 -11.18
C PHE A 92 14.00 -11.55 -10.26
N SER A 93 15.26 -11.97 -10.16
CA SER A 93 15.66 -13.10 -9.30
C SER A 93 15.47 -12.82 -7.80
N ASN A 94 15.27 -11.55 -7.41
CA ASN A 94 14.98 -11.18 -6.03
C ASN A 94 13.47 -11.28 -5.69
N ILE A 95 12.58 -11.47 -6.68
CA ILE A 95 11.15 -11.68 -6.46
C ILE A 95 10.94 -13.14 -6.03
N VAL A 96 10.44 -13.35 -4.81
CA VAL A 96 10.26 -14.69 -4.23
C VAL A 96 8.84 -15.21 -4.35
N ARG A 97 7.84 -14.31 -4.38
CA ARG A 97 6.41 -14.65 -4.50
C ARG A 97 5.67 -13.49 -5.17
N CYS A 98 4.54 -13.80 -5.80
CA CYS A 98 3.58 -12.80 -6.27
C CYS A 98 2.22 -13.10 -5.63
N THR A 99 1.49 -12.05 -5.25
CA THR A 99 0.13 -12.16 -4.72
C THR A 99 -0.83 -12.08 -5.90
N PRO A 100 -1.62 -13.12 -6.20
CA PRO A 100 -2.69 -12.99 -7.18
C PRO A 100 -3.73 -12.01 -6.62
N THR A 101 -4.06 -10.98 -7.41
CA THR A 101 -4.97 -9.92 -7.01
C THR A 101 -5.98 -9.69 -8.13
N TRP A 102 -7.26 -9.57 -7.76
CA TRP A 102 -8.32 -9.13 -8.67
C TRP A 102 -8.81 -7.76 -8.19
N ASP A 103 -8.75 -6.78 -9.08
CA ASP A 103 -9.28 -5.44 -8.84
C ASP A 103 -10.62 -5.32 -9.58
N ILE A 104 -11.66 -4.92 -8.87
CA ILE A 104 -13.01 -4.77 -9.42
C ILE A 104 -13.35 -3.30 -9.39
N ASP A 105 -13.16 -2.64 -10.53
CA ASP A 105 -13.45 -1.22 -10.65
C ASP A 105 -14.94 -0.93 -10.44
N GLY A 106 -15.22 -0.09 -9.45
CA GLY A 106 -16.56 0.31 -9.05
C GLY A 106 -16.67 1.81 -8.84
N THR A 107 -17.91 2.27 -8.74
CA THR A 107 -18.27 3.64 -8.37
C THR A 107 -19.20 3.60 -7.16
N LEU A 108 -19.32 4.71 -6.43
CA LEU A 108 -20.23 4.78 -5.29
C LEU A 108 -21.69 4.51 -5.68
N SER A 109 -22.09 4.85 -6.91
CA SER A 109 -23.45 4.60 -7.40
C SER A 109 -23.76 3.12 -7.63
N ASN A 110 -22.76 2.26 -7.85
CA ASN A 110 -22.94 0.83 -8.14
C ASN A 110 -22.17 -0.08 -7.17
N TRP A 111 -21.98 0.37 -5.93
CA TRP A 111 -21.19 -0.37 -4.93
C TRP A 111 -21.76 -1.77 -4.63
N ARG A 112 -23.07 -1.97 -4.76
CA ARG A 112 -23.73 -3.26 -4.54
C ARG A 112 -23.39 -4.25 -5.64
N GLU A 113 -23.31 -3.79 -6.88
CA GLU A 113 -22.92 -4.56 -8.05
C GLU A 113 -21.44 -4.96 -7.95
N THR A 114 -20.56 -4.03 -7.54
CA THR A 114 -19.14 -4.33 -7.29
C THR A 114 -18.97 -5.42 -6.22
N ILE A 115 -19.72 -5.36 -5.11
CA ILE A 115 -19.71 -6.42 -4.09
C ILE A 115 -20.24 -7.74 -4.64
N THR A 116 -21.26 -7.70 -5.49
CA THR A 116 -21.84 -8.92 -6.09
C THR A 116 -20.81 -9.61 -6.99
N ALA A 117 -20.11 -8.86 -7.83
CA ALA A 117 -19.01 -9.37 -8.65
C ALA A 117 -17.89 -9.97 -7.78
N ALA A 118 -17.50 -9.31 -6.69
CA ALA A 118 -16.50 -9.82 -5.76
C ALA A 118 -16.89 -11.17 -5.15
N LYS A 119 -18.17 -11.32 -4.75
CA LYS A 119 -18.69 -12.57 -4.19
C LYS A 119 -18.67 -13.72 -5.19
N GLU A 120 -19.04 -13.47 -6.44
CA GLU A 120 -19.00 -14.51 -7.47
C GLU A 120 -17.55 -14.95 -7.79
N ILE A 121 -16.60 -14.00 -7.83
CA ILE A 121 -15.18 -14.33 -8.01
C ILE A 121 -14.67 -15.18 -6.84
N VAL A 122 -14.95 -14.78 -5.59
CA VAL A 122 -14.52 -15.54 -4.40
C VAL A 122 -15.13 -16.94 -4.42
N LYS A 123 -16.44 -17.06 -4.67
CA LYS A 123 -17.14 -18.34 -4.76
C LYS A 123 -16.52 -19.27 -5.80
N PHE A 124 -16.16 -18.74 -6.96
CA PHE A 124 -15.47 -19.50 -8.00
C PHE A 124 -14.08 -19.95 -7.57
N LEU A 125 -13.28 -19.06 -6.98
CA LEU A 125 -11.93 -19.39 -6.53
C LEU A 125 -11.94 -20.42 -5.39
N GLU A 126 -12.93 -20.37 -4.50
CA GLU A 126 -13.11 -21.36 -3.43
C GLU A 126 -13.54 -22.74 -3.96
N SER A 127 -14.25 -22.82 -5.10
CA SER A 127 -14.65 -24.11 -5.68
C SER A 127 -13.56 -24.81 -6.47
N GLU A 128 -12.56 -24.06 -6.97
CA GLU A 128 -11.45 -24.57 -7.78
C GLU A 128 -10.14 -24.73 -6.96
N GLY A 129 -10.18 -24.44 -5.66
CA GLY A 129 -9.03 -24.39 -4.74
C GLY A 129 -8.77 -25.65 -3.92
#